data_AF-A1C7K6-F1
#
_entry.id   AF-A1C7K6-F1
#
_cell.length_a   1.000
_cell.length_b   1.000
_cell.length_c   1.000
_cell.angle_alpha   90.00
_cell.angle_beta   90.00
_cell.angle_gamma   90.00
#
_symmetry.space_group_name_H-M   'P 1'
#
loop_
_entity.id
_entity.type
_entity.pdbx_description
1 polymer ?
#
loop_
_entity_poly.entity_id
_entity_poly.type
_entity_poly.pdbx_seq_one_letter_code
_entity_poly.pdbx_strand_id
1 'polypeptide(L)'
;MSEQVQSCKTTITAVVTIATLRLQELDAVDRIQEGPWMVESTAVTRGQIEEENKALHTSREILGALLLKAQEDAVVNVAAKDKNEFVHVTFGTNNSGLQIAVSNGAISGITFGASR
;
A
#
# COMPACT_ATOMS: atom_id res chain seq x y z
N MET A 1 -2.78 -4.55 5.59
CA MET A 1 -1.71 -4.57 4.57
C MET A 1 -1.50 -6.02 4.14
N SER A 2 -1.54 -6.35 2.84
CA SER A 2 -1.42 -7.74 2.37
C SER A 2 0.00 -8.28 2.62
N GLU A 3 0.12 -9.56 2.99
CA GLU A 3 1.39 -10.28 3.18
C GLU A 3 2.28 -10.20 1.94
N GLN A 4 1.68 -10.27 0.75
CA GLN A 4 2.39 -10.17 -0.53
C GLN A 4 3.10 -8.82 -0.69
N VAL A 5 2.48 -7.74 -0.22
CA VAL A 5 3.04 -6.39 -0.34
C VAL A 5 4.19 -6.18 0.65
N GLN A 6 4.08 -6.74 1.86
CA GLN A 6 5.18 -6.73 2.82
C GLN A 6 6.36 -7.58 2.32
N SER A 7 6.08 -8.76 1.78
CA SER A 7 7.10 -9.61 1.16
C SER A 7 7.81 -8.87 0.02
N CYS A 8 7.06 -8.21 -0.86
CA CYS A 8 7.62 -7.43 -1.97
C CYS A 8 8.53 -6.30 -1.47
N LYS A 9 8.08 -5.53 -0.48
CA LYS A 9 8.86 -4.45 0.14
C LYS A 9 10.18 -4.98 0.74
N THR A 10 10.13 -6.09 1.45
CA THR A 10 11.31 -6.73 2.05
C THR A 10 12.28 -7.20 0.98
N THR A 11 11.80 -7.88 -0.07
CA THR A 11 12.64 -8.37 -1.17
C THR A 11 13.32 -7.21 -1.91
N ILE A 12 12.59 -6.17 -2.31
CA ILE A 12 13.18 -5.01 -3.01
C ILE A 12 14.22 -4.32 -2.12
N THR A 13 13.95 -4.19 -0.81
CA THR A 13 14.91 -3.60 0.12
C THR A 13 16.19 -4.44 0.20
N ALA A 14 16.07 -5.76 0.32
CA ALA A 14 17.21 -6.67 0.35
C ALA A 14 18.05 -6.57 -0.94
N VAL A 15 17.41 -6.57 -2.11
CA VAL A 15 18.10 -6.47 -3.41
C VAL A 15 18.85 -5.14 -3.53
N VAL A 16 18.24 -4.02 -3.16
CA VAL A 16 18.91 -2.69 -3.14
C VAL A 16 20.12 -2.70 -2.21
N THR A 17 20.00 -3.27 -1.01
CA THR A 17 21.11 -3.36 -0.06
C THR A 17 22.25 -4.22 -0.60
N ILE A 18 21.94 -5.38 -1.20
CA ILE A 18 22.94 -6.26 -1.82
C ILE A 18 23.65 -5.53 -2.97
N ALA A 19 22.91 -4.89 -3.87
CA ALA A 19 23.49 -4.15 -4.99
C ALA A 19 24.41 -3.01 -4.50
N THR A 20 24.00 -2.30 -3.45
CA THR A 20 24.81 -1.23 -2.84
C THR A 20 26.10 -1.77 -2.24
N LEU A 21 26.04 -2.91 -1.54
CA LEU A 21 27.24 -3.56 -0.99
C LEU A 21 28.18 -4.04 -2.10
N ARG A 22 27.64 -4.57 -3.20
CA ARG A 22 28.45 -4.99 -4.37
C ARG A 22 29.17 -3.81 -5.02
N LEU A 23 28.52 -2.65 -5.12
CA LEU A 23 29.18 -1.44 -5.62
C LEU A 23 30.32 -0.98 -4.71
N GLN A 24 30.12 -1.02 -3.38
CA GLN A 24 31.17 -0.70 -2.42
C GLN A 24 32.36 -1.69 -2.48
N GLU A 25 32.08 -2.97 -2.71
CA GLU A 25 33.10 -4.00 -2.91
C GLU A 25 33.92 -3.73 -4.18
N LEU A 26 33.27 -3.39 -5.30
CA LEU A 26 33.94 -3.02 -6.54
C LEU A 26 34.80 -1.76 -6.39
N ASP A 27 34.32 -0.73 -5.68
CA ASP A 27 35.10 0.48 -5.37
C ASP A 27 36.34 0.18 -4.52
N ALA A 28 36.28 -0.84 -3.65
CA ALA A 28 37.43 -1.26 -2.85
C ALA A 28 38.45 -2.07 -3.68
N VAL A 29 37.98 -2.88 -4.65
CA VAL A 29 38.83 -3.69 -5.53
C VAL A 29 39.59 -2.82 -6.54
N ASP A 30 38.93 -1.81 -7.13
CA ASP A 30 39.58 -0.86 -8.06
C ASP A 30 40.76 -0.11 -7.41
N ARG A 31 40.76 0.08 -6.09
CA ARG A 31 41.85 0.72 -5.35
C ARG A 31 43.08 -0.17 -5.13
N ILE A 32 42.94 -1.48 -5.35
CA ILE A 32 43.98 -2.48 -5.03
C ILE A 32 44.67 -3.01 -6.31
N GLN A 33 44.07 -2.86 -7.50
CA GLN A 33 44.47 -3.61 -8.70
C GLN A 33 44.88 -2.72 -9.89
N GLU A 34 46.18 -2.66 -10.22
CA GLU A 34 46.77 -1.86 -11.32
C GLU A 34 46.91 -2.61 -12.66
N GLY A 35 45.97 -3.49 -13.04
CA GLY A 35 46.08 -4.35 -14.24
C GLY A 35 45.17 -3.91 -15.41
N PRO A 36 45.69 -3.54 -16.61
CA PRO A 36 44.89 -2.96 -17.70
C PRO A 36 43.74 -3.82 -18.24
N TRP A 37 43.83 -5.15 -18.11
CA TRP A 37 42.90 -6.10 -18.74
C TRP A 37 41.70 -6.47 -17.86
N MET A 38 41.73 -6.12 -16.56
CA MET A 38 40.64 -6.42 -15.63
C MET A 38 39.72 -5.20 -15.39
N VAL A 39 40.28 -4.00 -15.54
CA VAL A 39 39.62 -2.71 -15.25
C VAL A 39 38.47 -2.39 -16.22
N GLU A 40 38.58 -2.79 -17.49
CA GLU A 40 37.53 -2.51 -18.48
C GLU A 40 36.28 -3.38 -18.24
N SER A 41 36.47 -4.64 -17.85
CA SER A 41 35.36 -5.55 -17.53
C SER A 41 34.68 -5.16 -16.21
N THR A 42 35.42 -4.72 -15.20
CA THR A 42 34.84 -4.27 -13.92
C THR A 42 34.07 -2.96 -14.08
N ALA A 43 34.56 -2.03 -14.91
CA ALA A 43 33.88 -0.77 -15.19
C ALA A 43 32.52 -0.97 -15.89
N VAL A 44 32.43 -1.91 -16.84
CA VAL A 44 31.16 -2.23 -17.52
C VAL A 44 30.16 -2.87 -16.54
N THR A 45 30.60 -3.88 -15.77
CA THR A 45 29.74 -4.53 -14.77
C THR A 45 29.28 -3.56 -13.68
N ARG A 46 30.16 -2.63 -13.26
CA ARG A 46 29.83 -1.55 -12.34
C ARG A 46 28.73 -0.65 -12.89
N GLY A 47 28.87 -0.16 -14.12
CA GLY A 47 27.89 0.73 -14.74
C GLY A 47 26.49 0.10 -14.78
N GLN A 48 26.42 -1.19 -15.11
CA GLN A 48 25.16 -1.94 -15.10
C GLN A 48 24.54 -2.04 -13.71
N ILE A 49 25.34 -2.38 -12.69
CA ILE A 49 24.85 -2.48 -11.31
C ILE A 49 24.41 -1.11 -10.77
N GLU A 50 25.11 -0.02 -11.10
CA GLU A 50 24.73 1.34 -10.70
C GLU A 50 23.38 1.75 -11.30
N GLU A 51 23.17 1.49 -12.60
CA GLU A 51 21.92 1.80 -13.30
C GLU A 51 20.75 1.00 -12.72
N GLU A 52 20.94 -0.32 -12.54
CA GLU A 52 19.93 -1.19 -11.93
C GLU A 52 19.61 -0.80 -10.49
N ASN A 53 20.63 -0.49 -9.68
CA ASN A 53 20.43 -0.07 -8.29
C ASN A 53 19.64 1.25 -8.22
N LYS A 54 19.92 2.20 -9.12
CA LYS A 54 19.15 3.46 -9.22
C LYS A 54 17.68 3.20 -9.57
N ALA A 55 17.42 2.32 -10.54
CA ALA A 55 16.06 1.94 -10.92
C ALA A 55 15.32 1.25 -9.76
N LEU A 56 15.98 0.32 -9.06
CA LEU A 56 15.44 -0.37 -7.90
C LEU A 56 15.17 0.58 -6.73
N HIS A 57 16.04 1.56 -6.50
CA HIS A 57 15.85 2.57 -5.47
C HIS A 57 14.58 3.41 -5.74
N THR A 58 14.43 3.84 -6.99
CA THR A 58 13.24 4.58 -7.46
C THR A 58 11.98 3.72 -7.29
N SER A 59 12.04 2.43 -7.65
CA SER A 59 10.92 1.50 -7.46
C SER A 59 10.52 1.35 -5.99
N ARG A 60 11.50 1.29 -5.08
CA ARG A 60 11.26 1.22 -3.63
C ARG A 60 10.54 2.46 -3.11
N GLU A 61 10.93 3.65 -3.57
CA GLU A 61 10.29 4.91 -3.19
C GLU A 61 8.84 4.98 -3.68
N ILE A 62 8.61 4.65 -4.96
CA ILE A 62 7.26 4.60 -5.54
C ILE A 62 6.37 3.60 -4.79
N LEU A 63 6.88 2.40 -4.49
CA LEU A 63 6.15 1.41 -3.72
C LEU A 63 5.78 1.94 -2.32
N GLY A 64 6.70 2.65 -1.66
CA GLY A 64 6.43 3.30 -0.37
C GLY A 64 5.34 4.37 -0.46
N ALA A 65 5.39 5.23 -1.47
CA ALA A 65 4.40 6.28 -1.70
C ALA A 65 3.01 5.71 -2.03
N LEU A 66 2.95 4.69 -2.89
CA LEU A 66 1.70 4.00 -3.23
C LEU A 66 1.07 3.31 -2.02
N LEU A 67 1.89 2.71 -1.16
CA LEU A 67 1.42 2.08 0.08
C LEU A 67 0.82 3.10 1.05
N LEU A 68 1.47 4.25 1.21
CA LEU A 68 0.99 5.33 2.07
C LEU A 68 -0.34 5.88 1.53
N LYS A 69 -0.41 6.14 0.22
CA LYS A 69 -1.63 6.64 -0.43
C LYS A 69 -2.79 5.64 -0.35
N ALA A 70 -2.52 4.35 -0.57
CA ALA A 70 -3.54 3.31 -0.46
C ALA A 70 -4.09 3.19 0.97
N GLN A 71 -3.25 3.41 1.98
CA GLN A 71 -3.70 3.45 3.38
C GLN A 71 -4.55 4.69 3.65
N GLU A 72 -4.15 5.86 3.14
CA GLU A 72 -4.91 7.11 3.25
C GLU A 72 -6.29 6.99 2.59
N ASP A 73 -6.37 6.49 1.37
CA ASP A 73 -7.62 6.26 0.64
C ASP A 73 -8.55 5.28 1.39
N ALA A 74 -8.00 4.27 2.07
CA ALA A 74 -8.79 3.35 2.88
C ALA A 74 -9.39 4.06 4.11
N VAL A 75 -8.63 4.93 4.79
CA VAL A 75 -9.11 5.68 5.96
C VAL A 75 -10.18 6.71 5.55
N VAL A 76 -9.97 7.42 4.45
CA VAL A 76 -10.94 8.39 3.91
C VAL A 76 -12.26 7.70 3.53
N ASN A 77 -12.19 6.52 2.90
CA ASN A 77 -13.39 5.76 2.52
C ASN A 77 -14.18 5.24 3.74
N VAL A 78 -13.51 4.85 4.83
CA VAL A 78 -14.19 4.46 6.08
C VAL A 78 -14.86 5.67 6.73
N ALA A 79 -14.14 6.79 6.82
CA ALA A 79 -14.69 8.03 7.37
C ALA A 79 -15.89 8.60 6.57
N ALA A 80 -15.96 8.31 5.27
CA ALA A 80 -17.10 8.66 4.42
C ALA A 80 -18.31 7.75 4.62
N LYS A 81 -18.12 6.46 4.95
CA LYS A 81 -19.21 5.51 5.21
C LYS A 81 -19.95 5.78 6.52
N ASP A 82 -19.25 6.20 7.57
CA ASP A 82 -19.85 6.40 8.90
C ASP A 82 -20.83 7.59 8.97
N LYS A 83 -20.89 8.45 7.94
CA LYS A 83 -21.70 9.68 7.97
C LYS A 83 -23.05 9.61 7.27
N ASN A 84 -23.41 8.50 6.61
CA ASN A 84 -24.54 8.56 5.69
C ASN A 84 -25.43 7.32 5.56
N GLU A 85 -25.36 6.37 6.50
CA GLU A 85 -26.32 5.26 6.51
C GLU A 85 -27.66 5.70 7.16
N PHE A 86 -28.30 6.69 6.54
CA PHE A 86 -29.67 7.06 6.87
C PHE A 86 -30.60 6.00 6.26
N VAL A 87 -31.08 5.06 7.07
CA VAL A 87 -32.06 4.06 6.61
C VAL A 87 -33.41 4.78 6.45
N HIS A 88 -33.71 5.21 5.22
CA HIS A 88 -35.01 5.79 4.89
C HIS A 88 -36.02 4.68 4.62
N VAL A 89 -36.91 4.42 5.59
CA VAL A 89 -38.00 3.46 5.44
C VAL A 89 -39.26 4.22 5.04
N THR A 90 -39.73 4.01 3.81
CA THR A 90 -41.03 4.52 3.35
C THR A 90 -42.04 3.39 3.42
N PHE A 91 -43.16 3.61 4.11
CA PHE A 91 -44.27 2.67 4.10
C PHE A 91 -45.21 2.99 2.93
N GLY A 92 -45.90 1.99 2.37
CA GLY A 92 -46.86 2.16 1.26
C GLY A 92 -48.10 3.02 1.60
N THR A 93 -49.13 2.99 0.75
CA THR A 93 -50.33 3.84 0.92
C THR A 93 -51.41 3.26 1.84
N ASN A 94 -51.29 2.00 2.27
CA ASN A 94 -52.30 1.27 3.07
C ASN A 94 -51.79 0.86 4.45
N ASN A 95 -51.08 1.75 5.15
CA ASN A 95 -50.64 1.46 6.52
C ASN A 95 -51.63 2.02 7.53
N SER A 96 -52.05 1.18 8.46
CA SER A 96 -52.75 1.59 9.68
C SER A 96 -51.81 1.36 10.86
N GLY A 97 -51.70 2.35 11.75
CA GLY A 97 -50.80 2.26 12.89
C GLY A 97 -50.99 3.43 13.84
N LEU A 98 -50.61 3.23 15.10
CA LEU A 98 -50.61 4.25 16.13
C LEU A 98 -49.18 4.74 16.35
N GLN A 99 -48.92 6.02 16.05
CA GLN A 99 -47.64 6.64 16.41
C GLN A 99 -47.69 6.98 17.91
N ILE A 100 -46.88 6.27 18.70
CA ILE A 100 -46.88 6.42 20.16
C ILE A 100 -45.85 7.47 20.61
N ALA A 101 -44.74 7.66 19.88
CA ALA A 101 -43.71 8.64 20.22
C ALA A 101 -42.76 8.93 19.05
N VAL A 102 -41.92 9.96 19.23
CA VAL A 102 -40.72 10.22 18.42
C VAL A 102 -39.49 9.98 19.30
N SER A 103 -38.58 9.10 18.86
CA SER A 103 -37.30 8.87 19.54
C SER A 103 -36.18 9.58 18.77
N ASN A 104 -35.40 10.39 19.47
CA ASN A 104 -34.17 11.01 18.94
C ASN A 104 -32.90 10.25 19.35
N GLY A 105 -33.04 9.11 20.04
CA GLY A 105 -31.93 8.24 20.44
C GLY A 105 -31.69 7.10 19.45
N ALA A 106 -30.52 6.45 19.54
CA ALA A 106 -30.18 5.31 18.70
C ALA A 106 -31.16 4.15 18.94
N ILE A 107 -31.82 3.67 17.87
CA ILE A 107 -32.70 2.50 17.91
C ILE A 107 -31.98 1.33 17.24
N SER A 108 -31.90 0.20 17.93
CA SER A 108 -31.34 -1.05 17.40
C SER A 108 -32.30 -2.21 17.65
N GLY A 109 -32.18 -3.30 16.88
CA GLY A 109 -32.97 -4.51 17.07
C GLY A 109 -34.40 -4.48 16.51
N ILE A 110 -34.72 -3.55 15.60
CA ILE A 110 -36.02 -3.56 14.91
C ILE A 110 -36.06 -4.75 13.94
N THR A 111 -37.01 -5.66 14.15
CA THR A 111 -37.31 -6.75 13.22
C THR A 111 -38.69 -6.50 12.61
N PHE A 112 -38.73 -6.18 11.33
CA PHE A 112 -40.00 -6.10 10.60
C PHE A 112 -40.46 -7.53 10.28
N GLY A 113 -41.67 -7.88 10.69
CA GLY A 113 -42.24 -9.20 10.40
C GLY A 113 -42.31 -9.42 8.89
N ALA A 114 -41.70 -10.50 8.41
CA ALA A 114 -41.88 -10.95 7.04
C ALA A 114 -43.25 -11.65 6.93
N SER A 115 -44.24 -10.96 6.39
CA SER A 115 -45.51 -11.58 5.98
C SER A 115 -45.42 -12.02 4.52
N ARG A 116 -45.87 -13.26 4.28
CA ARG A 116 -46.03 -13.91 2.96
C ARG A 116 -46.88 -13.10 2.00
#